data_AF-G4ZHV6-F1
#
_entry.id   AF-G4ZHV6-F1
#
_cell.length_a   1.000
_cell.length_b   1.000
_cell.length_c   1.000
_cell.angle_alpha   90.00
_cell.angle_beta   90.00
_cell.angle_gamma   90.00
#
_symmetry.space_group_name_H-M   'P 1'
#
loop_
_entity.id
_entity.type
_entity.pdbx_description
1 polymer ?
#
loop_
_entity_poly.entity_id
_entity_poly.type
_entity_poly.pdbx_seq_one_letter_code
_entity_poly.pdbx_strand_id
1 'polypeptide(L)'
;MNLTATRAALVAALAVSNVEGYTNPIKIKGYRMFDAGTGDPVAIKGIDYYPRPNAGTKNLNNVDFFTDDQEDIWGPDIEYLAATGANAVRLYAVDPSKSHNAFMCALRAKGMYALIDLTARDPYPDCYSGDLKTRGEQIILAFAKYDNVLVRLLDRVFSAGNEVNNVVGDDASVNAPCQKKFIRDMRKFIAGCKSIRQVPVGVVLADPDLSKNNRELNAKYYNCRTDDEDEYENAEWYGINAYQYCDNTAKKITDGGAGGFKQLQTDFLSYDLTIPVMLTEYGCLNEGFPKVGNYEAQRTWLQTQWLYSSDFRKVFSGGFVFEYSTELQNSAYSKPASAYPFTSFGPQNYGLGYFSPANCDHITEPCVYNPMPNYDNLAKQYNATDISGETSMNEFTSDRVTLPTCPTGFPKLSEITWVSDQYASLACPTAMQAYTCYGQKSSGTWASGSGSGTVDIPPSNSSGSADTDSSNNVSSSAITDVDSSNSSSASATTGTTNTCGETSQFLTLLWVISSAQI
;
A
#
# COMPACT_ATOMS: atom_id res chain seq x y z
N MET A 1 -13.50 -74.88 4.13
CA MET A 1 -12.61 -73.72 3.95
C MET A 1 -12.86 -73.13 2.57
N ASN A 2 -13.44 -71.93 2.48
CA ASN A 2 -12.78 -70.77 1.87
C ASN A 2 -13.70 -69.55 1.96
N LEU A 3 -13.12 -68.48 2.51
CA LEU A 3 -13.75 -67.22 2.87
C LEU A 3 -14.01 -66.33 1.64
N THR A 4 -15.12 -65.61 1.77
CA THR A 4 -15.51 -64.29 1.26
C THR A 4 -14.39 -63.31 0.85
N ALA A 5 -14.65 -62.54 -0.21
CA ALA A 5 -14.16 -61.16 -0.33
C ALA A 5 -15.12 -60.30 -1.18
N THR A 6 -15.95 -59.51 -0.50
CA THR A 6 -16.85 -58.49 -1.05
C THR A 6 -16.03 -57.27 -1.48
N ARG A 7 -16.14 -56.83 -2.75
CA ARG A 7 -15.53 -55.57 -3.22
C ARG A 7 -16.45 -54.40 -2.89
N ALA A 8 -16.10 -53.61 -1.88
CA ALA A 8 -16.69 -52.29 -1.65
C ALA A 8 -15.90 -51.25 -2.46
N ALA A 9 -16.59 -50.50 -3.31
CA ALA A 9 -16.05 -49.36 -4.03
C ALA A 9 -15.85 -48.19 -3.05
N LEU A 10 -14.61 -47.70 -2.92
CA LEU A 10 -14.30 -46.49 -2.18
C LEU A 10 -14.43 -45.31 -3.13
N VAL A 11 -15.56 -44.60 -3.09
CA VAL A 11 -15.66 -43.26 -3.67
C VAL A 11 -14.99 -42.31 -2.69
N ALA A 12 -13.76 -41.89 -3.00
CA ALA A 12 -13.10 -40.81 -2.28
C ALA A 12 -13.87 -39.51 -2.58
N ALA A 13 -14.74 -39.11 -1.66
CA ALA A 13 -15.27 -37.75 -1.66
C ALA A 13 -14.10 -36.81 -1.37
N LEU A 14 -13.65 -36.09 -2.40
CA LEU A 14 -12.85 -34.88 -2.22
C LEU A 14 -13.73 -33.88 -1.46
N ALA A 15 -13.60 -33.87 -0.13
CA ALA A 15 -14.03 -32.74 0.65
C ALA A 15 -13.16 -31.58 0.22
N VAL A 16 -13.69 -30.73 -0.65
CA VAL A 16 -13.19 -29.36 -0.82
C VAL A 16 -13.44 -28.73 0.54
N SER A 17 -12.42 -28.69 1.39
CA SER A 17 -12.42 -27.85 2.55
C SER A 17 -12.56 -26.43 2.03
N ASN A 18 -13.77 -25.87 2.12
CA ASN A 18 -13.98 -24.44 1.99
C ASN A 18 -13.02 -23.80 3.01
N VAL A 19 -11.91 -23.26 2.54
CA VAL A 19 -11.12 -22.33 3.32
C VAL A 19 -12.02 -21.13 3.48
N GLU A 20 -12.71 -21.07 4.60
CA GLU A 20 -13.51 -19.92 5.00
C GLU A 20 -12.54 -18.80 5.41
N GLY A 21 -11.80 -18.27 4.44
CA GLY A 21 -11.10 -17.00 4.57
C GLY A 21 -12.16 -15.90 4.67
N TYR A 22 -12.46 -15.51 5.91
CA TYR A 22 -13.34 -14.39 6.21
C TYR A 22 -12.50 -13.25 6.77
N THR A 23 -12.55 -12.10 6.11
CA THR A 23 -12.18 -10.83 6.72
C THR A 23 -13.45 -10.11 7.14
N ASN A 24 -13.53 -9.63 8.37
CA ASN A 24 -14.48 -8.59 8.73
C ASN A 24 -13.76 -7.23 8.62
N PRO A 25 -14.48 -6.10 8.59
CA PRO A 25 -13.83 -4.81 8.68
C PRO A 25 -12.98 -4.69 9.94
N ILE A 26 -11.84 -4.01 9.82
CA ILE A 26 -11.05 -3.62 10.99
C ILE A 26 -11.69 -2.38 11.62
N LYS A 27 -11.83 -2.42 12.94
CA LYS A 27 -12.28 -1.31 13.77
C LYS A 27 -11.15 -0.81 14.65
N ILE A 28 -10.99 0.51 14.70
CA ILE A 28 -10.04 1.18 15.59
C ILE A 28 -10.75 1.54 16.90
N LYS A 29 -10.14 1.20 18.04
CA LYS A 29 -10.56 1.65 19.38
C LYS A 29 -9.32 2.10 20.13
N GLY A 30 -9.20 3.41 20.39
CA GLY A 30 -7.97 4.00 20.88
C GLY A 30 -6.78 3.69 19.96
N TYR A 31 -5.66 3.28 20.52
CA TYR A 31 -4.44 2.94 19.77
C TYR A 31 -4.39 1.49 19.27
N ARG A 32 -5.50 0.73 19.33
CA ARG A 32 -5.55 -0.68 18.90
C ARG A 32 -6.55 -0.91 17.77
N MET A 33 -6.28 -1.97 17.00
CA MET A 33 -7.11 -2.47 15.91
C MET A 33 -7.77 -3.80 16.29
N PHE A 34 -9.02 -3.98 15.89
CA PHE A 34 -9.83 -5.16 16.20
C PHE A 34 -10.62 -5.61 14.98
N ASP A 35 -10.91 -6.90 14.90
CA ASP A 35 -11.87 -7.44 13.95
C ASP A 35 -13.29 -7.02 14.38
N ALA A 36 -14.05 -6.38 13.50
CA ALA A 36 -15.37 -5.85 13.86
C ALA A 36 -16.42 -6.94 14.11
N GLY A 37 -16.23 -8.15 13.56
CA GLY A 37 -17.15 -9.26 13.71
C GLY A 37 -16.90 -10.07 14.97
N THR A 38 -15.65 -10.42 15.25
CA THR A 38 -15.28 -11.25 16.41
C THR A 38 -14.92 -10.42 17.64
N GLY A 39 -14.42 -9.20 17.44
CA GLY A 39 -13.85 -8.37 18.51
C GLY A 39 -12.43 -8.77 18.89
N ASP A 40 -11.80 -9.69 18.15
CA ASP A 40 -10.42 -10.11 18.42
C ASP A 40 -9.42 -9.01 18.04
N PRO A 41 -8.30 -8.89 18.77
CA PRO A 41 -7.23 -7.97 18.42
C PRO A 41 -6.62 -8.36 17.07
N VAL A 42 -6.30 -7.34 16.25
CA VAL A 42 -5.66 -7.52 14.95
C VAL A 42 -4.22 -7.04 15.02
N ALA A 43 -3.31 -7.87 14.51
CA ALA A 43 -1.93 -7.51 14.24
C ALA A 43 -1.68 -7.58 12.73
N ILE A 44 -1.31 -6.44 12.15
CA ILE A 44 -1.06 -6.33 10.70
C ILE A 44 0.28 -6.97 10.37
N LYS A 45 0.25 -8.04 9.59
CA LYS A 45 1.38 -8.75 8.98
C LYS A 45 1.36 -8.47 7.48
N GLY A 46 1.99 -7.38 7.10
CA GLY A 46 1.88 -6.80 5.77
C GLY A 46 3.06 -7.10 4.85
N ILE A 47 2.82 -7.16 3.55
CA ILE A 47 3.88 -7.12 2.54
C ILE A 47 3.60 -5.98 1.57
N ASP A 48 4.61 -5.17 1.29
CA ASP A 48 4.52 -4.14 0.26
C ASP A 48 4.56 -4.79 -1.12
N TYR A 49 3.48 -4.61 -1.88
CA TYR A 49 3.20 -5.38 -3.08
C TYR A 49 3.04 -4.48 -4.30
N TYR A 50 3.98 -4.61 -5.23
CA TYR A 50 3.97 -3.94 -6.53
C TYR A 50 4.62 -4.86 -7.57
N PRO A 51 3.83 -5.65 -8.34
CA PRO A 51 4.37 -6.65 -9.27
C PRO A 51 4.84 -6.01 -10.57
N ARG A 52 5.88 -5.17 -10.48
CA ARG A 52 6.45 -4.48 -11.64
C ARG A 52 7.28 -5.45 -12.49
N PRO A 53 7.07 -5.53 -13.82
CA PRO A 53 7.89 -6.37 -14.69
C PRO A 53 9.30 -5.82 -14.85
N ASN A 54 10.21 -6.69 -15.30
CA ASN A 54 11.60 -6.31 -15.57
C ASN A 54 11.75 -5.46 -16.85
N ALA A 55 10.83 -5.56 -17.80
CA ALA A 55 10.90 -4.89 -19.10
C ALA A 55 9.51 -4.53 -19.67
N GLY A 56 9.53 -3.90 -20.85
CA GLY A 56 8.31 -3.61 -21.62
C GLY A 56 7.53 -2.38 -21.16
N THR A 57 6.36 -2.17 -21.75
CA THR A 57 5.53 -0.97 -21.55
C THR A 57 4.86 -0.90 -20.18
N LYS A 58 4.73 -2.04 -19.50
CA LYS A 58 4.26 -2.14 -18.11
C LYS A 58 5.35 -1.84 -17.08
N ASN A 59 6.63 -1.74 -17.48
CA ASN A 59 7.74 -1.38 -16.57
C ASN A 59 7.77 0.12 -16.28
N LEU A 60 6.68 0.66 -15.72
CA LEU A 60 6.50 2.05 -15.38
C LEU A 60 6.09 2.19 -13.91
N ASN A 61 6.39 3.34 -13.33
CA ASN A 61 5.88 3.71 -12.02
C ASN A 61 4.40 4.13 -12.12
N ASN A 62 3.67 3.93 -11.03
CA ASN A 62 2.24 4.29 -10.90
C ASN A 62 1.30 3.56 -11.86
N VAL A 63 1.63 2.33 -12.24
CA VAL A 63 0.71 1.45 -12.97
C VAL A 63 -0.17 0.72 -11.95
N ASP A 64 -1.48 0.67 -12.21
CA ASP A 64 -2.38 -0.18 -11.43
C ASP A 64 -2.33 -1.60 -11.97
N PHE A 65 -1.71 -2.50 -11.21
CA PHE A 65 -1.64 -3.92 -11.50
C PHE A 65 -2.73 -4.74 -10.82
N PHE A 66 -3.66 -4.13 -10.08
CA PHE A 66 -4.59 -4.83 -9.20
C PHE A 66 -6.01 -4.87 -9.75
N THR A 67 -6.19 -4.46 -11.01
CA THR A 67 -7.49 -4.45 -11.67
C THR A 67 -7.86 -5.84 -12.16
N ASP A 68 -9.15 -6.07 -12.38
CA ASP A 68 -9.67 -7.37 -12.81
C ASP A 68 -9.07 -7.81 -14.16
N ASP A 69 -8.71 -6.86 -15.04
CA ASP A 69 -8.03 -7.14 -16.32
C ASP A 69 -6.53 -7.50 -16.21
N GLN A 70 -5.99 -7.56 -14.99
CA GLN A 70 -4.59 -7.93 -14.69
C GLN A 70 -4.49 -9.20 -13.82
N GLU A 71 -5.57 -10.00 -13.73
CA GLU A 71 -5.62 -11.22 -12.91
C GLU A 71 -4.49 -12.22 -13.19
N ASP A 72 -4.03 -12.29 -14.43
CA ASP A 72 -2.88 -13.11 -14.83
C ASP A 72 -1.56 -12.68 -14.17
N ILE A 73 -1.43 -11.41 -13.78
CA ILE A 73 -0.27 -10.86 -13.07
C ILE A 73 -0.34 -11.20 -11.59
N TRP A 74 -1.41 -10.78 -10.91
CA TRP A 74 -1.47 -10.85 -9.45
C TRP A 74 -2.00 -12.18 -8.92
N GLY A 75 -2.76 -12.94 -9.72
CA GLY A 75 -3.41 -14.18 -9.32
C GLY A 75 -2.43 -15.21 -8.72
N PRO A 76 -1.33 -15.55 -9.41
CA PRO A 76 -0.31 -16.46 -8.88
C PRO A 76 0.35 -15.96 -7.58
N ASP A 77 0.52 -14.65 -7.46
CA ASP A 77 1.22 -14.02 -6.32
C ASP A 77 0.41 -14.13 -5.02
N ILE A 78 -0.92 -14.20 -5.08
CA ILE A 78 -1.80 -14.34 -3.90
C ILE A 78 -1.44 -15.58 -3.07
N GLU A 79 -1.12 -16.70 -3.71
CA GLU A 79 -0.72 -17.92 -3.00
C GLU A 79 0.64 -17.75 -2.31
N TYR A 80 1.60 -17.09 -2.97
CA TYR A 80 2.88 -16.78 -2.36
C TYR A 80 2.73 -15.81 -1.20
N LEU A 81 1.90 -14.77 -1.33
CA LEU A 81 1.66 -13.82 -0.24
C LEU A 81 1.02 -14.54 0.97
N ALA A 82 -0.03 -15.32 0.74
CA ALA A 82 -0.73 -16.05 1.80
C ALA A 82 0.18 -17.11 2.47
N ALA A 83 1.04 -17.79 1.72
CA ALA A 83 1.94 -18.81 2.26
C ALA A 83 3.00 -18.24 3.23
N THR A 84 3.31 -16.94 3.15
CA THR A 84 4.13 -16.29 4.19
C THR A 84 3.42 -16.16 5.54
N GLY A 85 2.10 -16.34 5.59
CA GLY A 85 1.28 -16.01 6.75
C GLY A 85 1.01 -14.51 6.89
N ALA A 86 1.27 -13.70 5.85
CA ALA A 86 0.82 -12.32 5.77
C ALA A 86 -0.72 -12.25 5.77
N ASN A 87 -1.26 -11.23 6.41
CA ASN A 87 -2.68 -10.92 6.41
C ASN A 87 -2.98 -9.54 5.81
N ALA A 88 -1.99 -8.86 5.24
CA ALA A 88 -2.21 -7.61 4.55
C ALA A 88 -1.22 -7.43 3.39
N VAL A 89 -1.65 -6.68 2.37
CA VAL A 89 -0.78 -6.11 1.35
C VAL A 89 -0.91 -4.61 1.33
N ARG A 90 0.14 -3.94 0.92
CA ARG A 90 0.12 -2.50 0.70
C ARG A 90 0.26 -2.20 -0.78
N LEU A 91 -0.71 -1.46 -1.32
CA LEU A 91 -0.81 -1.14 -2.74
C LEU A 91 -0.49 0.33 -2.94
N TYR A 92 0.48 0.57 -3.82
CA TYR A 92 0.99 1.92 -4.00
C TYR A 92 0.29 2.71 -5.12
N ALA A 93 -0.38 2.05 -6.06
CA ALA A 93 -1.02 2.68 -7.19
C ALA A 93 -2.33 1.99 -7.54
N VAL A 94 -3.42 2.76 -7.57
CA VAL A 94 -4.74 2.30 -7.99
C VAL A 94 -5.39 3.31 -8.93
N ASP A 95 -6.17 2.81 -9.87
CA ASP A 95 -7.02 3.54 -10.80
C ASP A 95 -8.49 3.36 -10.39
N PRO A 96 -9.09 4.35 -9.72
CA PRO A 96 -10.47 4.24 -9.22
C PRO A 96 -11.53 4.14 -10.32
N SER A 97 -11.16 4.29 -11.60
CA SER A 97 -12.07 4.11 -12.73
C SER A 97 -12.23 2.66 -13.17
N LYS A 98 -11.34 1.77 -12.74
CA LYS A 98 -11.36 0.33 -13.05
C LYS A 98 -11.90 -0.49 -11.88
N SER A 99 -12.28 -1.74 -12.18
CA SER A 99 -12.74 -2.69 -11.18
C SER A 99 -11.57 -3.46 -10.56
N HIS A 100 -11.64 -3.70 -9.25
CA HIS A 100 -10.67 -4.47 -8.45
C HIS A 100 -11.35 -5.62 -7.69
N ASN A 101 -12.56 -5.99 -8.11
CA ASN A 101 -13.37 -6.95 -7.39
C ASN A 101 -12.64 -8.30 -7.25
N ALA A 102 -12.06 -8.79 -8.35
CA ALA A 102 -11.38 -10.08 -8.39
C ALA A 102 -10.18 -10.11 -7.43
N PHE A 103 -9.33 -9.08 -7.49
CA PHE A 103 -8.17 -8.93 -6.61
C PHE A 103 -8.57 -8.87 -5.13
N MET A 104 -9.54 -8.00 -4.80
CA MET A 104 -10.00 -7.84 -3.42
C MET A 104 -10.65 -9.12 -2.88
N CYS A 105 -11.37 -9.86 -3.73
CA CYS A 105 -11.97 -11.15 -3.37
C CYS A 105 -10.94 -12.27 -3.21
N ALA A 106 -9.87 -12.26 -4.00
CA ALA A 106 -8.78 -13.22 -3.86
C ALA A 106 -8.03 -13.00 -2.53
N LEU A 107 -7.72 -11.75 -2.18
CA LEU A 107 -7.16 -11.41 -0.86
C LEU A 107 -8.09 -11.85 0.27
N ARG A 108 -9.39 -11.53 0.14
CA ARG A 108 -10.41 -11.88 1.13
C ARG A 108 -10.47 -13.39 1.39
N ALA A 109 -10.41 -14.20 0.32
CA ALA A 109 -10.40 -15.66 0.41
C ALA A 109 -9.20 -16.21 1.22
N LYS A 110 -8.13 -15.42 1.38
CA LYS A 110 -6.95 -15.75 2.19
C LYS A 110 -6.93 -15.04 3.54
N GLY A 111 -8.01 -14.34 3.92
CA GLY A 111 -8.06 -13.56 5.15
C GLY A 111 -7.18 -12.32 5.12
N MET A 112 -6.90 -11.78 3.93
CA MET A 112 -5.98 -10.67 3.73
C MET A 112 -6.69 -9.33 3.48
N TYR A 113 -6.08 -8.27 4.02
CA TYR A 113 -6.48 -6.87 3.85
C TYR A 113 -5.62 -6.15 2.81
N ALA A 114 -6.14 -5.09 2.22
CA ALA A 114 -5.36 -4.16 1.41
C ALA A 114 -5.28 -2.79 2.10
N LEU A 115 -4.07 -2.27 2.20
CA LEU A 115 -3.78 -0.88 2.53
C LEU A 115 -3.60 -0.11 1.22
N ILE A 116 -4.53 0.81 0.92
CA ILE A 116 -4.58 1.51 -0.38
C ILE A 116 -4.00 2.91 -0.27
N ASP A 117 -2.94 3.20 -1.01
CA ASP A 117 -2.32 4.53 -1.07
C ASP A 117 -3.13 5.51 -1.95
N LEU A 118 -3.57 6.62 -1.36
CA LEU A 118 -4.26 7.71 -2.06
C LEU A 118 -3.26 8.69 -2.67
N THR A 119 -2.72 8.33 -3.83
CA THR A 119 -1.63 9.06 -4.52
C THR A 119 -2.02 10.50 -4.92
N ALA A 120 -1.22 11.48 -4.50
CA ALA A 120 -1.13 12.79 -5.17
C ALA A 120 -0.58 12.69 -6.61
N ARG A 121 -0.73 13.75 -7.41
CA ARG A 121 -0.03 13.91 -8.69
C ARG A 121 0.75 15.23 -8.77
N ASP A 122 0.44 16.21 -7.91
CA ASP A 122 0.84 17.59 -8.12
C ASP A 122 2.10 17.94 -7.35
N PRO A 123 3.12 18.52 -8.01
CA PRO A 123 4.37 18.82 -7.36
C PRO A 123 4.28 19.91 -6.32
N TYR A 124 5.01 19.72 -5.23
CA TYR A 124 5.43 20.84 -4.41
C TYR A 124 6.01 21.95 -5.32
N PRO A 125 5.57 23.22 -5.21
CA PRO A 125 4.82 23.83 -4.10
C PRO A 125 3.29 23.94 -4.29
N ASP A 126 2.67 23.24 -5.25
CA ASP A 126 1.21 23.26 -5.45
C ASP A 126 0.50 22.46 -4.33
N CYS A 127 0.41 23.11 -3.16
CA CYS A 127 -0.16 22.60 -1.93
C CYS A 127 -1.65 22.23 -2.12
N TYR A 128 -1.95 20.93 -2.08
CA TYR A 128 -3.29 20.31 -2.12
C TYR A 128 -4.29 20.94 -3.11
N SER A 129 -4.26 20.48 -4.37
CA SER A 129 -5.14 20.92 -5.45
C SER A 129 -6.57 20.34 -5.37
N GLY A 130 -7.47 20.87 -6.22
CA GLY A 130 -8.80 20.30 -6.44
C GLY A 130 -8.80 18.93 -7.13
N ASP A 131 -7.83 18.67 -8.00
CA ASP A 131 -7.69 17.38 -8.67
C ASP A 131 -7.26 16.29 -7.68
N LEU A 132 -6.37 16.62 -6.75
CA LEU A 132 -5.99 15.73 -5.67
C LEU A 132 -7.17 15.43 -4.74
N LYS A 133 -7.96 16.45 -4.37
CA LYS A 133 -9.21 16.25 -3.62
C LYS A 133 -10.15 15.28 -4.32
N THR A 134 -10.43 15.54 -5.59
CA THR A 134 -11.34 14.73 -6.41
C THR A 134 -10.86 13.28 -6.51
N ARG A 135 -9.56 13.09 -6.77
CA ARG A 135 -8.96 11.75 -6.86
C ARG A 135 -9.04 10.98 -5.54
N GLY A 136 -8.77 11.64 -4.41
CA GLY A 136 -8.91 11.03 -3.09
C GLY A 136 -10.33 10.53 -2.84
N GLU A 137 -11.34 11.36 -3.12
CA GLU A 137 -12.75 11.01 -2.98
C GLU A 137 -13.16 9.87 -3.93
N GLN A 138 -12.65 9.85 -5.17
CA GLN A 138 -12.89 8.75 -6.13
C GLN A 138 -12.38 7.40 -5.61
N ILE A 139 -11.14 7.35 -5.09
CA ILE A 139 -10.57 6.11 -4.56
C ILE A 139 -11.33 5.67 -3.31
N ILE A 140 -11.70 6.59 -2.42
CA ILE A 140 -12.56 6.28 -1.26
C ILE A 140 -13.86 5.62 -1.72
N LEU A 141 -14.55 6.20 -2.71
CA LEU A 141 -15.79 5.63 -3.24
C LEU A 141 -15.58 4.27 -3.92
N ALA A 142 -14.48 4.08 -4.64
CA ALA A 142 -14.18 2.82 -5.32
C ALA A 142 -13.91 1.68 -4.34
N PHE A 143 -13.24 1.95 -3.22
CA PHE A 143 -12.76 0.92 -2.29
C PHE A 143 -13.57 0.79 -0.98
N ALA A 144 -14.37 1.79 -0.58
CA ALA A 144 -15.16 1.72 0.65
C ALA A 144 -16.20 0.57 0.66
N LYS A 145 -16.57 0.06 -0.51
CA LYS A 145 -17.47 -1.10 -0.64
C LYS A 145 -16.87 -2.41 -0.14
N TYR A 146 -15.55 -2.57 -0.16
CA TYR A 146 -14.87 -3.79 0.31
C TYR A 146 -14.68 -3.76 1.83
N ASP A 147 -14.83 -4.90 2.49
CA ASP A 147 -14.63 -5.06 3.94
C ASP A 147 -13.16 -5.16 4.33
N ASN A 148 -12.34 -5.76 3.47
CA ASN A 148 -10.91 -5.97 3.66
C ASN A 148 -10.03 -4.79 3.24
N VAL A 149 -10.52 -3.55 3.35
CA VAL A 149 -9.75 -2.34 3.00
C VAL A 149 -9.52 -1.45 4.21
N LEU A 150 -8.25 -1.09 4.39
CA LEU A 150 -7.80 0.08 5.14
C LEU A 150 -7.37 1.15 4.13
N VAL A 151 -7.83 2.40 4.30
CA VAL A 151 -7.45 3.50 3.41
C VAL A 151 -6.32 4.32 4.03
N ARG A 152 -5.36 4.70 3.18
CA ARG A 152 -4.16 5.44 3.54
C ARG A 152 -4.02 6.66 2.68
N LEU A 153 -3.66 7.80 3.28
CA LEU A 153 -3.25 8.96 2.50
C LEU A 153 -1.76 8.93 2.28
N LEU A 154 -1.38 8.99 1.00
CA LEU A 154 0.00 9.18 0.61
C LEU A 154 0.18 10.18 -0.52
N ASP A 155 1.04 11.14 -0.24
CA ASP A 155 1.52 12.13 -1.18
C ASP A 155 2.54 11.47 -2.13
N ARG A 156 2.07 10.91 -3.25
CA ARG A 156 2.97 10.62 -4.39
C ARG A 156 3.13 11.89 -5.20
N VAL A 157 4.19 12.62 -4.95
CA VAL A 157 4.79 13.42 -5.98
C VAL A 157 6.16 12.86 -6.26
N PHE A 158 6.39 12.62 -7.54
CA PHE A 158 7.62 12.11 -8.11
C PHE A 158 7.79 10.61 -7.98
N SER A 159 7.98 10.01 -9.15
CA SER A 159 8.64 8.74 -9.35
C SER A 159 9.95 8.69 -8.56
N ALA A 160 9.88 8.29 -7.28
CA ALA A 160 10.94 7.81 -6.36
C ALA A 160 10.75 8.19 -4.86
N GLY A 161 9.53 8.47 -4.36
CA GLY A 161 9.37 8.70 -2.91
C GLY A 161 7.95 8.51 -2.38
N ASN A 162 7.86 7.85 -1.24
CA ASN A 162 6.64 7.45 -0.54
C ASN A 162 6.40 8.30 0.73
N GLU A 163 7.12 9.42 0.81
CA GLU A 163 7.58 10.06 2.04
C GLU A 163 7.90 11.53 1.76
N VAL A 164 6.91 12.38 1.54
CA VAL A 164 7.22 13.79 1.17
C VAL A 164 7.96 14.52 2.28
N ASN A 165 7.78 14.13 3.55
CA ASN A 165 8.61 14.64 4.63
C ASN A 165 10.11 14.32 4.45
N ASN A 166 10.49 13.29 3.70
CA ASN A 166 11.89 13.03 3.35
C ASN A 166 12.39 13.94 2.21
N VAL A 167 11.47 14.43 1.36
CA VAL A 167 11.78 15.36 0.26
C VAL A 167 11.88 16.81 0.75
N VAL A 168 11.00 17.22 1.68
CA VAL A 168 11.12 18.51 2.41
C VAL A 168 12.07 18.33 3.59
N GLY A 169 13.35 18.14 3.27
CA GLY A 169 14.37 17.69 4.22
C GLY A 169 14.40 18.48 5.52
N ASP A 170 14.41 19.81 5.48
CA ASP A 170 14.80 20.58 6.66
C ASP A 170 13.65 20.99 7.61
N ASP A 171 12.41 21.13 7.14
CA ASP A 171 11.31 21.70 7.95
C ASP A 171 9.95 21.11 7.55
N ALA A 172 9.36 20.31 8.44
CA ALA A 172 8.08 19.65 8.17
C ALA A 172 6.90 20.64 8.07
N SER A 173 7.01 21.86 8.64
CA SER A 173 5.96 22.88 8.57
C SER A 173 5.64 23.35 7.15
N VAL A 174 6.55 23.07 6.20
CA VAL A 174 6.42 23.48 4.80
C VAL A 174 5.36 22.65 4.04
N ASN A 175 5.20 21.36 4.37
CA ASN A 175 4.27 20.47 3.64
C ASN A 175 3.28 19.72 4.53
N ALA A 176 3.61 19.48 5.81
CA ALA A 176 2.72 18.74 6.69
C ALA A 176 1.32 19.38 6.82
N PRO A 177 1.15 20.72 6.80
CA PRO A 177 -0.19 21.33 6.75
C PRO A 177 -0.99 20.92 5.51
N CYS A 178 -0.35 20.81 4.33
CA CYS A 178 -1.02 20.37 3.10
C CYS A 178 -1.54 18.93 3.24
N GLN A 179 -0.71 18.04 3.78
CA GLN A 179 -1.08 16.64 4.04
C GLN A 179 -2.19 16.53 5.10
N LYS A 180 -2.09 17.31 6.17
CA LYS A 180 -3.10 17.34 7.24
C LYS A 180 -4.44 17.88 6.76
N LYS A 181 -4.44 18.90 5.88
CA LYS A 181 -5.66 19.38 5.21
C LYS A 181 -6.28 18.30 4.32
N PHE A 182 -5.48 17.54 3.58
CA PHE A 182 -5.98 16.42 2.79
C PHE A 182 -6.61 15.33 3.68
N ILE A 183 -5.96 14.97 4.79
CA ILE A 183 -6.52 14.06 5.82
C ILE A 183 -7.88 14.56 6.29
N ARG A 184 -7.92 15.82 6.71
CA ARG A 184 -9.12 16.47 7.19
C ARG A 184 -10.26 16.36 6.19
N ASP A 185 -10.02 16.74 4.93
CA ASP A 185 -11.07 16.78 3.91
C ASP A 185 -11.56 15.38 3.52
N MET A 186 -10.67 14.39 3.43
CA MET A 186 -11.05 13.00 3.17
C MET A 186 -11.84 12.38 4.33
N ARG A 187 -11.43 12.63 5.58
CA ARG A 187 -12.17 12.19 6.77
C ARG A 187 -13.55 12.85 6.82
N LYS A 188 -13.63 14.15 6.54
CA LYS A 188 -14.90 14.89 6.49
C LYS A 188 -15.83 14.36 5.39
N PHE A 189 -15.28 14.02 4.22
CA PHE A 189 -16.03 13.41 3.13
C PHE A 189 -16.63 12.05 3.54
N ILE A 190 -15.80 11.16 4.11
CA ILE A 190 -16.24 9.84 4.60
C ILE A 190 -17.33 9.99 5.68
N ALA A 191 -17.11 10.89 6.64
CA ALA A 191 -18.05 11.14 7.73
C ALA A 191 -19.39 11.73 7.25
N GLY A 192 -19.37 12.55 6.20
CA GLY A 192 -20.55 13.11 5.54
C GLY A 192 -21.33 12.06 4.74
N CYS A 193 -20.64 11.07 4.16
CA CYS A 193 -21.25 10.01 3.38
C CYS A 193 -21.71 8.83 4.26
N LYS A 194 -22.92 8.94 4.83
CA LYS A 194 -23.53 7.85 5.63
C LYS A 194 -23.84 6.58 4.82
N SER A 195 -23.80 6.67 3.50
CA SER A 195 -24.07 5.57 2.58
C SER A 195 -22.88 4.64 2.35
N ILE A 196 -21.67 5.01 2.79
CA ILE A 196 -20.44 4.24 2.60
C ILE A 196 -19.85 3.79 3.94
N ARG A 197 -18.97 2.77 3.89
CA ARG A 197 -18.21 2.34 5.07
C ARG A 197 -17.33 3.48 5.58
N GLN A 198 -17.28 3.63 6.90
CA GLN A 198 -16.42 4.59 7.59
C GLN A 198 -15.00 4.02 7.65
N VAL A 199 -14.29 4.10 6.52
CA VAL A 199 -12.92 3.57 6.41
C VAL A 199 -11.97 4.50 7.17
N PRO A 200 -11.11 3.98 8.06
CA PRO A 200 -10.17 4.81 8.79
C PRO A 200 -9.11 5.38 7.83
N VAL A 201 -8.81 6.67 7.99
CA VAL A 201 -7.85 7.41 7.20
C VAL A 201 -6.63 7.74 8.04
N GLY A 202 -5.47 7.24 7.60
CA GLY A 202 -4.20 7.52 8.27
C GLY A 202 -3.18 8.18 7.37
N VAL A 203 -2.02 8.37 7.96
CA VAL A 203 -0.87 9.03 7.36
C VAL A 203 0.37 8.19 7.61
N VAL A 204 1.44 8.51 6.91
CA VAL A 204 2.66 7.74 6.89
C VAL A 204 3.80 8.59 6.41
N LEU A 205 4.87 8.47 7.17
CA LEU A 205 6.02 9.32 7.11
C LEU A 205 7.27 8.46 7.00
N ALA A 206 8.30 9.04 6.39
CA ALA A 206 9.67 8.60 6.65
C ALA A 206 10.02 8.74 8.12
N ASP A 207 11.17 8.20 8.47
CA ASP A 207 11.79 8.33 9.78
C ASP A 207 13.01 9.29 9.76
N PRO A 208 12.86 10.57 9.39
CA PRO A 208 13.96 11.52 9.43
C PRO A 208 14.32 11.84 10.89
N ASP A 209 15.58 12.24 11.11
CA ASP A 209 16.09 12.68 12.41
C ASP A 209 16.71 14.08 12.29
N LEU A 210 15.88 15.06 11.92
CA LEU A 210 16.29 16.45 11.74
C LEU A 210 15.57 17.38 12.73
N SER A 211 16.23 18.48 13.08
CA SER A 211 15.78 19.37 14.17
C SER A 211 14.33 19.87 14.03
N LYS A 212 13.86 20.15 12.81
CA LYS A 212 12.48 20.58 12.51
C LYS A 212 11.70 19.59 11.66
N ASN A 213 12.23 18.39 11.49
CA ASN A 213 11.61 17.33 10.74
C ASN A 213 12.12 15.99 11.29
N ASN A 214 11.49 15.57 12.38
CA ASN A 214 11.83 14.32 13.05
C ASN A 214 10.59 13.51 13.38
N ARG A 215 10.83 12.26 13.78
CA ARG A 215 9.82 11.30 14.21
C ARG A 215 8.83 11.86 15.24
N GLU A 216 9.31 12.48 16.32
CA GLU A 216 8.46 12.99 17.41
C GLU A 216 7.52 14.08 16.90
N LEU A 217 8.09 15.06 16.20
CA LEU A 217 7.36 16.22 15.69
C LEU A 217 6.27 15.79 14.70
N ASN A 218 6.58 14.89 13.76
CA ASN A 218 5.62 14.37 12.81
C ASN A 218 4.53 13.53 13.50
N ALA A 219 4.90 12.60 14.38
CA ALA A 219 3.97 11.74 15.11
C ALA A 219 2.95 12.56 15.94
N LYS A 220 3.43 13.58 16.65
CA LYS A 220 2.55 14.47 17.43
C LYS A 220 1.71 15.37 16.55
N TYR A 221 2.28 15.94 15.47
CA TYR A 221 1.55 16.85 14.59
C TYR A 221 0.36 16.17 13.89
N TYR A 222 0.51 14.92 13.45
CA TYR A 222 -0.60 14.21 12.81
C TYR A 222 -1.62 13.65 13.79
N ASN A 223 -1.28 13.49 15.06
CA ASN A 223 -2.24 13.07 16.09
C ASN A 223 -2.95 14.26 16.77
N CYS A 224 -2.37 15.47 16.76
CA CYS A 224 -2.98 16.66 17.35
C CYS A 224 -4.05 17.28 16.44
N ARG A 225 -4.77 18.28 16.96
CA ARG A 225 -5.62 19.19 16.18
C ARG A 225 -5.13 20.63 16.36
N THR A 226 -4.99 21.36 15.26
CA THR A 226 -4.63 22.78 15.28
C THR A 226 -5.82 23.67 15.63
N ASP A 227 -7.03 23.15 15.37
CA ASP A 227 -8.31 23.62 15.90
C ASP A 227 -9.00 22.47 16.64
N ASP A 228 -9.16 22.58 17.96
CA ASP A 228 -9.72 21.52 18.81
C ASP A 228 -11.16 21.14 18.41
N GLU A 229 -11.89 22.07 17.77
CA GLU A 229 -13.28 21.89 17.31
C GLU A 229 -13.37 21.13 15.97
N ASP A 230 -12.28 21.05 15.18
CA ASP A 230 -12.28 20.27 13.92
C ASP A 230 -11.82 18.83 14.18
N GLU A 231 -12.80 17.95 14.43
CA GLU A 231 -12.56 16.54 14.76
C GLU A 231 -11.88 15.72 13.65
N TYR A 232 -11.81 16.27 12.44
CA TYR A 232 -11.29 15.61 11.26
C TYR A 232 -9.80 15.90 11.02
N GLU A 233 -9.19 16.85 11.74
CA GLU A 233 -7.78 17.24 11.50
C GLU A 233 -6.74 16.16 11.84
N ASN A 234 -6.98 15.34 12.85
CA ASN A 234 -6.04 14.29 13.23
C ASN A 234 -6.12 13.10 12.27
N ALA A 235 -5.05 12.33 12.13
CA ALA A 235 -5.10 11.03 11.49
C ALA A 235 -5.84 10.01 12.39
N GLU A 236 -6.37 8.94 11.82
CA GLU A 236 -6.99 7.83 12.58
C GLU A 236 -6.01 6.68 12.87
N TRP A 237 -4.88 6.66 12.17
CA TRP A 237 -3.72 5.82 12.45
C TRP A 237 -2.45 6.47 11.86
N TYR A 238 -1.30 6.13 12.42
CA TYR A 238 0.01 6.66 12.03
C TYR A 238 0.90 5.54 11.50
N GLY A 239 1.52 5.77 10.36
CA GLY A 239 2.48 4.89 9.72
C GLY A 239 3.89 5.47 9.80
N ILE A 240 4.87 4.62 10.00
CA ILE A 240 6.28 5.00 9.86
C ILE A 240 7.04 3.97 9.05
N ASN A 241 7.83 4.45 8.10
CA ASN A 241 8.77 3.65 7.36
C ASN A 241 10.10 3.61 8.13
N ALA A 242 10.38 2.49 8.80
CA ALA A 242 11.45 2.40 9.79
C ALA A 242 12.42 1.26 9.46
N TYR A 243 13.66 1.63 9.13
CA TYR A 243 14.73 0.70 8.75
C TYR A 243 15.82 0.55 9.83
N GLN A 244 15.43 0.69 11.11
CA GLN A 244 16.35 0.80 12.25
C GLN A 244 17.05 -0.49 12.70
N TYR A 245 16.84 -1.63 12.03
CA TYR A 245 17.49 -2.91 12.32
C TYR A 245 18.23 -3.44 11.09
N CYS A 246 19.54 -3.16 11.02
CA CYS A 246 20.43 -3.57 9.94
C CYS A 246 21.58 -4.49 10.41
N ASP A 247 21.82 -4.57 11.71
CA ASP A 247 22.94 -5.34 12.28
C ASP A 247 22.57 -6.82 12.42
N ASN A 248 23.18 -7.64 11.56
CA ASN A 248 22.94 -9.07 11.53
C ASN A 248 23.48 -9.80 12.78
N THR A 249 24.37 -9.20 13.57
CA THR A 249 24.97 -9.81 14.76
C THR A 249 24.02 -9.78 15.95
N ALA A 250 23.11 -8.80 15.99
CA ALA A 250 22.06 -8.71 16.99
C ALA A 250 21.04 -9.83 16.81
N LYS A 251 20.96 -10.73 17.79
CA LYS A 251 20.03 -11.87 17.84
C LYS A 251 18.91 -11.68 18.87
N LYS A 252 19.09 -10.73 19.79
CA LYS A 252 18.12 -10.36 20.82
C LYS A 252 17.86 -8.86 20.75
N ILE A 253 16.66 -8.46 21.15
CA ILE A 253 16.28 -7.03 21.21
C ILE A 253 17.16 -6.20 22.17
N THR A 254 17.85 -6.86 23.10
CA THR A 254 18.78 -6.23 24.07
C THR A 254 20.18 -6.03 23.52
N ASP A 255 20.50 -6.57 22.35
CA ASP A 255 21.83 -6.45 21.76
C ASP A 255 21.99 -5.02 21.18
N GLY A 256 23.22 -4.48 21.23
CA GLY A 256 23.49 -3.11 20.78
C GLY A 256 23.05 -2.83 19.33
N GLY A 257 23.22 -3.80 18.43
CA GLY A 257 22.78 -3.73 17.02
C GLY A 257 21.26 -3.69 16.81
N ALA A 258 20.46 -4.00 17.84
CA ALA A 258 19.01 -3.82 17.84
C ALA A 258 18.56 -2.53 18.56
N GLY A 259 19.53 -1.71 19.02
CA GLY A 259 19.28 -0.51 19.82
C GLY A 259 18.36 0.50 19.14
N GLY A 260 18.54 0.77 17.84
CA GLY A 260 17.67 1.67 17.08
C GLY A 260 16.21 1.20 17.03
N PHE A 261 15.99 -0.10 16.83
CA PHE A 261 14.65 -0.69 16.83
C PHE A 261 14.01 -0.68 18.22
N LYS A 262 14.80 -0.88 19.29
CA LYS A 262 14.32 -0.73 20.67
C LYS A 262 14.03 0.73 21.03
N GLN A 263 14.82 1.67 20.52
CA GLN A 263 14.60 3.10 20.69
C GLN A 263 13.28 3.52 20.04
N LEU A 264 12.99 3.02 18.82
CA LEU A 264 11.71 3.25 18.15
C LEU A 264 10.50 2.90 19.03
N GLN A 265 10.54 1.76 19.73
CA GLN A 265 9.49 1.37 20.67
C GLN A 265 9.43 2.27 21.91
N THR A 266 10.58 2.70 22.42
CA THR A 266 10.65 3.61 23.57
C THR A 266 10.08 4.98 23.23
N ASP A 267 10.43 5.49 22.05
CA ASP A 267 9.99 6.79 21.54
C ASP A 267 8.48 6.83 21.36
N PHE A 268 7.92 5.90 20.60
CA PHE A 268 6.46 5.88 20.37
C PHE A 268 5.66 5.55 21.64
N LEU A 269 6.25 4.85 22.60
CA LEU A 269 5.65 4.71 23.93
C LEU A 269 5.59 6.07 24.66
N SER A 270 6.64 6.89 24.52
CA SER A 270 6.71 8.23 25.15
C SER A 270 5.83 9.28 24.46
N TYR A 271 5.53 9.11 23.18
CA TYR A 271 4.67 10.05 22.43
C TYR A 271 3.20 9.92 22.81
N ASP A 272 2.82 8.79 23.41
CA ASP A 272 1.49 8.54 23.96
C ASP A 272 0.35 8.78 22.95
N LEU A 273 0.53 8.31 21.72
CA LEU A 273 -0.45 8.53 20.65
C LEU A 273 -1.78 7.84 20.95
N THR A 274 -2.86 8.57 20.69
CA THR A 274 -4.26 8.12 20.86
C THR A 274 -4.75 7.23 19.72
N ILE A 275 -3.92 7.04 18.69
CA ILE A 275 -4.23 6.31 17.46
C ILE A 275 -3.25 5.15 17.24
N PRO A 276 -3.63 4.12 16.48
CA PRO A 276 -2.75 2.99 16.18
C PRO A 276 -1.51 3.42 15.41
N VAL A 277 -0.37 2.79 15.72
CA VAL A 277 0.90 3.00 15.00
C VAL A 277 1.29 1.74 14.25
N MET A 278 1.69 1.85 12.98
CA MET A 278 2.18 0.72 12.18
C MET A 278 3.55 1.02 11.59
N LEU A 279 4.41 0.01 11.48
CA LEU A 279 5.62 0.12 10.66
C LEU A 279 5.23 -0.14 9.22
N THR A 280 4.97 0.90 8.45
CA THR A 280 4.39 0.75 7.11
C THR A 280 5.40 0.39 6.03
N GLU A 281 6.67 0.45 6.38
CA GLU A 281 7.79 -0.26 5.76
C GLU A 281 8.80 -0.60 6.84
N TYR A 282 9.34 -1.81 6.80
CA TYR A 282 10.53 -2.17 7.55
C TYR A 282 11.25 -3.34 6.87
N GLY A 283 12.51 -3.54 7.22
CA GLY A 283 13.32 -4.62 6.63
C GLY A 283 14.62 -4.13 6.03
N CYS A 284 15.45 -3.47 6.83
CA CYS A 284 16.75 -2.97 6.36
C CYS A 284 17.56 -4.08 5.69
N LEU A 285 18.28 -3.69 4.65
CA LEU A 285 19.18 -4.55 3.90
C LEU A 285 20.61 -4.12 4.17
N ASN A 286 21.46 -5.09 4.49
CA ASN A 286 22.86 -4.87 4.82
C ASN A 286 23.71 -6.06 4.35
N GLU A 287 24.91 -5.79 3.85
CA GLU A 287 25.83 -6.82 3.35
C GLU A 287 26.22 -7.86 4.40
N GLY A 288 26.15 -7.48 5.68
CA GLY A 288 26.42 -8.37 6.80
C GLY A 288 25.42 -9.52 6.90
N PHE A 289 24.19 -9.39 6.41
CA PHE A 289 23.19 -10.47 6.56
C PHE A 289 23.67 -11.80 5.94
N PRO A 290 23.29 -12.95 6.54
CA PRO A 290 23.84 -14.24 6.14
C PRO A 290 23.68 -14.55 4.65
N LYS A 291 24.70 -15.21 4.08
CA LYS A 291 24.57 -15.89 2.79
C LYS A 291 23.83 -17.21 2.98
N VAL A 292 22.79 -17.46 2.19
CA VAL A 292 22.02 -18.71 2.20
C VAL A 292 22.00 -19.28 0.79
N GLY A 293 22.66 -20.43 0.61
CA GLY A 293 22.91 -20.98 -0.73
C GLY A 293 23.70 -19.98 -1.58
N ASN A 294 23.15 -19.63 -2.74
CA ASN A 294 23.78 -18.69 -3.66
C ASN A 294 23.43 -17.22 -3.37
N TYR A 295 22.49 -16.95 -2.46
CA TYR A 295 21.99 -15.59 -2.20
C TYR A 295 22.70 -14.95 -1.02
N GLU A 296 23.28 -13.78 -1.23
CA GLU A 296 23.92 -12.93 -0.21
C GLU A 296 22.90 -12.04 0.49
N ALA A 297 23.28 -11.48 1.65
CA ALA A 297 22.50 -10.50 2.40
C ALA A 297 21.05 -10.92 2.73
N GLN A 298 20.83 -12.19 3.08
CA GLN A 298 19.49 -12.72 3.34
C GLN A 298 19.00 -12.32 4.74
N ARG A 299 18.00 -11.42 4.78
CA ARG A 299 17.38 -10.91 6.01
C ARG A 299 16.82 -12.05 6.87
N THR A 300 17.05 -11.95 8.18
CA THR A 300 16.63 -12.94 9.18
C THR A 300 15.24 -12.65 9.76
N TRP A 301 14.77 -11.42 9.60
CA TRP A 301 13.48 -10.92 10.09
C TRP A 301 13.28 -11.00 11.60
N LEU A 302 14.35 -10.98 12.40
CA LEU A 302 14.22 -10.99 13.87
C LEU A 302 13.44 -9.77 14.40
N GLN A 303 13.53 -8.62 13.72
CA GLN A 303 12.72 -7.45 14.04
C GLN A 303 11.20 -7.71 13.87
N THR A 304 10.80 -8.58 12.94
CA THR A 304 9.40 -9.05 12.81
C THR A 304 8.97 -9.75 14.08
N GLN A 305 9.80 -10.66 14.61
CA GLN A 305 9.51 -11.37 15.86
C GLN A 305 9.32 -10.39 17.02
N TRP A 306 10.22 -9.40 17.15
CA TRP A 306 10.15 -8.42 18.23
C TRP A 306 8.94 -7.49 18.09
N LEU A 307 8.58 -7.09 16.87
CA LEU A 307 7.41 -6.25 16.59
C LEU A 307 6.10 -6.86 17.12
N TYR A 308 5.97 -8.19 17.05
CA TYR A 308 4.80 -8.90 17.58
C TYR A 308 4.93 -9.37 19.03
N SER A 309 6.04 -9.05 19.72
CA SER A 309 6.16 -9.33 21.15
C SER A 309 5.20 -8.47 21.96
N SER A 310 4.78 -8.96 23.13
CA SER A 310 3.87 -8.24 24.04
C SER A 310 4.34 -6.82 24.39
N ASP A 311 5.64 -6.55 24.37
CA ASP A 311 6.19 -5.23 24.68
C ASP A 311 6.09 -4.23 23.51
N PHE A 312 6.31 -4.68 22.28
CA PHE A 312 6.11 -3.84 21.09
C PHE A 312 4.62 -3.65 20.78
N ARG A 313 3.80 -4.67 21.04
CA ARG A 313 2.35 -4.63 20.88
C ARG A 313 1.62 -3.67 21.83
N LYS A 314 2.30 -3.14 22.86
CA LYS A 314 1.81 -1.98 23.64
C LYS A 314 1.79 -0.68 22.83
N VAL A 315 2.46 -0.65 21.68
CA VAL A 315 2.68 0.55 20.87
C VAL A 315 2.25 0.33 19.43
N PHE A 316 2.75 -0.74 18.79
CA PHE A 316 2.57 -0.98 17.37
C PHE A 316 1.47 -1.99 17.08
N SER A 317 0.61 -1.65 16.12
CA SER A 317 -0.44 -2.49 15.55
C SER A 317 0.08 -3.49 14.49
N GLY A 318 1.39 -3.57 14.28
CA GLY A 318 2.04 -4.45 13.31
C GLY A 318 2.80 -3.65 12.26
N GLY A 319 3.00 -4.22 11.08
CA GLY A 319 3.69 -3.53 10.01
C GLY A 319 3.77 -4.31 8.70
N PHE A 320 4.36 -3.67 7.70
CA PHE A 320 4.57 -4.17 6.35
C PHE A 320 6.05 -4.28 6.05
N VAL A 321 6.48 -5.44 5.54
CA VAL A 321 7.85 -5.61 5.05
C VAL A 321 8.00 -5.02 3.66
N PHE A 322 9.13 -4.34 3.43
CA PHE A 322 9.52 -3.85 2.12
C PHE A 322 10.54 -4.81 1.50
N GLU A 323 10.30 -5.49 0.38
CA GLU A 323 9.09 -5.52 -0.46
C GLU A 323 8.89 -6.93 -1.07
N TYR A 324 7.80 -7.17 -1.78
CA TYR A 324 7.50 -8.48 -2.38
C TYR A 324 8.54 -8.95 -3.41
N SER A 325 8.91 -8.09 -4.37
CA SER A 325 9.78 -8.42 -5.49
C SER A 325 10.87 -7.37 -5.71
N THR A 326 12.11 -7.80 -5.90
CA THR A 326 13.22 -6.91 -6.25
C THR A 326 13.01 -6.34 -7.65
N GLU A 327 12.95 -5.02 -7.78
CA GLU A 327 12.89 -4.37 -9.09
C GLU A 327 14.26 -4.34 -9.78
N LEU A 328 14.33 -4.89 -11.00
CA LEU A 328 15.54 -4.88 -11.82
C LEU A 328 16.09 -3.47 -12.04
N GLN A 329 15.20 -2.49 -12.26
CA GLN A 329 15.60 -1.11 -12.48
C GLN A 329 16.36 -0.56 -11.27
N ASN A 330 15.83 -0.75 -10.06
CA ASN A 330 16.39 -0.18 -8.84
C ASN A 330 17.72 -0.86 -8.48
N SER A 331 17.79 -2.18 -8.65
CA SER A 331 18.99 -2.98 -8.40
C SER A 331 20.10 -2.74 -9.42
N ALA A 332 19.77 -2.45 -10.68
CA ALA A 332 20.77 -2.13 -11.71
C ALA A 332 21.46 -0.78 -11.49
N TYR A 333 20.75 0.19 -10.90
CA TYR A 333 21.29 1.52 -10.60
C TYR A 333 21.80 1.69 -9.17
N SER A 334 21.75 0.65 -8.34
CA SER A 334 22.29 0.67 -7.00
C SER A 334 23.82 0.69 -7.00
N LYS A 335 24.43 1.11 -5.89
CA LYS A 335 25.90 1.12 -5.71
C LYS A 335 26.29 0.40 -4.41
N PRO A 336 26.87 -0.81 -4.47
CA PRO A 336 27.14 -1.61 -5.67
C PRO A 336 25.85 -2.06 -6.38
N ALA A 337 25.93 -2.31 -7.69
CA ALA A 337 24.79 -2.86 -8.44
C ALA A 337 24.56 -4.32 -8.06
N SER A 338 23.31 -4.73 -7.87
CA SER A 338 22.95 -6.14 -7.77
C SER A 338 22.48 -6.63 -9.14
N ALA A 339 23.34 -7.39 -9.82
CA ALA A 339 22.99 -7.93 -11.13
C ALA A 339 21.93 -9.02 -11.00
N TYR A 340 20.98 -9.06 -11.96
CA TYR A 340 20.07 -10.19 -12.13
C TYR A 340 20.86 -11.52 -12.16
N PRO A 341 20.43 -12.58 -11.44
CA PRO A 341 19.17 -12.78 -10.73
C PRO A 341 19.22 -12.39 -9.23
N PHE A 342 19.94 -11.32 -8.90
CA PHE A 342 20.00 -10.72 -7.56
C PHE A 342 20.56 -11.64 -6.46
N THR A 343 21.50 -12.50 -6.83
CA THR A 343 22.19 -13.39 -5.89
C THR A 343 23.29 -12.69 -5.08
N SER A 344 23.81 -11.58 -5.57
CA SER A 344 24.84 -10.77 -4.89
C SER A 344 24.23 -9.58 -4.16
N PHE A 345 24.90 -9.12 -3.10
CA PHE A 345 24.46 -7.94 -2.38
C PHE A 345 24.44 -6.70 -3.29
N GLY A 346 23.35 -5.94 -3.20
CA GLY A 346 23.28 -4.54 -3.60
C GLY A 346 22.24 -3.85 -2.72
N PRO A 347 22.40 -2.56 -2.40
CA PRO A 347 21.60 -1.87 -1.40
C PRO A 347 20.14 -1.60 -1.83
N GLN A 348 19.73 -2.07 -3.02
CA GLN A 348 18.35 -2.00 -3.52
C GLN A 348 17.73 -3.39 -3.73
N ASN A 349 18.39 -4.47 -3.29
CA ASN A 349 17.86 -5.83 -3.40
C ASN A 349 16.91 -6.17 -2.23
N TYR A 350 15.83 -5.40 -2.08
CA TYR A 350 14.88 -5.48 -0.96
C TYR A 350 13.78 -6.53 -1.13
N GLY A 351 13.68 -7.21 -2.27
CA GLY A 351 12.63 -8.18 -2.51
C GLY A 351 12.68 -9.38 -1.56
N LEU A 352 11.51 -9.97 -1.30
CA LEU A 352 11.39 -11.36 -0.84
C LEU A 352 11.67 -12.37 -1.96
N GLY A 353 11.60 -11.91 -3.21
CA GLY A 353 11.86 -12.69 -4.41
C GLY A 353 12.13 -11.77 -5.60
N TYR A 354 12.09 -12.32 -6.80
CA TYR A 354 12.26 -11.58 -8.04
C TYR A 354 11.52 -12.25 -9.21
N PHE A 355 11.25 -11.48 -10.27
CA PHE A 355 10.60 -12.01 -11.46
C PHE A 355 11.61 -12.51 -12.49
N SER A 356 11.30 -13.62 -13.16
CA SER A 356 12.05 -14.19 -14.28
C SER A 356 11.17 -14.41 -15.51
N PRO A 357 11.72 -14.42 -16.74
CA PRO A 357 13.11 -14.11 -17.09
C PRO A 357 13.45 -12.61 -16.95
N ALA A 358 14.71 -12.25 -17.15
CA ALA A 358 15.20 -10.87 -17.03
C ALA A 358 14.51 -9.88 -17.98
N ASN A 359 13.89 -10.35 -19.06
CA ASN A 359 13.17 -9.57 -20.06
C ASN A 359 11.64 -9.72 -19.98
N CYS A 360 11.11 -10.29 -18.90
CA CYS A 360 9.66 -10.46 -18.75
C CYS A 360 8.93 -9.11 -18.71
N ASP A 361 7.74 -9.04 -19.31
CA ASP A 361 6.96 -7.81 -19.50
C ASP A 361 5.46 -7.93 -19.14
N HIS A 362 5.01 -9.12 -18.69
CA HIS A 362 3.60 -9.46 -18.47
C HIS A 362 2.68 -9.26 -19.70
N ILE A 363 3.25 -9.27 -20.92
CA ILE A 363 2.48 -9.15 -22.16
C ILE A 363 2.91 -10.23 -23.13
N THR A 364 4.16 -10.18 -23.58
CA THR A 364 4.73 -11.11 -24.53
C THR A 364 5.53 -12.21 -23.83
N GLU A 365 6.16 -11.88 -22.72
CA GLU A 365 6.95 -12.78 -21.91
C GLU A 365 6.42 -12.76 -20.46
N PRO A 366 5.77 -13.86 -20.00
CA PRO A 366 5.24 -13.95 -18.66
C PRO A 366 6.33 -13.81 -17.60
N CYS A 367 6.07 -13.00 -16.57
CA CYS A 367 6.93 -12.95 -15.39
C CYS A 367 6.54 -14.07 -14.41
N VAL A 368 7.53 -14.82 -13.97
CA VAL A 368 7.38 -15.87 -12.95
C VAL A 368 8.09 -15.42 -11.68
N TYR A 369 7.39 -15.42 -10.55
CA TYR A 369 7.95 -15.07 -9.25
C TYR A 369 8.86 -16.18 -8.71
N ASN A 370 10.05 -15.80 -8.25
CA ASN A 370 11.04 -16.69 -7.64
C ASN A 370 11.34 -16.22 -6.22
N PRO A 371 10.88 -16.92 -5.17
CA PRO A 371 11.21 -16.56 -3.79
C PRO A 371 12.70 -16.74 -3.51
N MET A 372 13.27 -15.81 -2.74
CA MET A 372 14.62 -15.90 -2.18
C MET A 372 14.57 -16.44 -0.74
N PRO A 373 15.69 -16.92 -0.16
CA PRO A 373 15.69 -17.48 1.19
C PRO A 373 15.12 -16.57 2.30
N ASN A 374 15.18 -15.24 2.14
CA ASN A 374 14.56 -14.31 3.06
C ASN A 374 13.02 -14.38 3.08
N TYR A 375 12.36 -14.91 2.04
CA TYR A 375 10.93 -15.23 2.01
C TYR A 375 10.58 -16.28 3.06
N ASP A 376 11.30 -17.40 3.09
CA ASP A 376 11.06 -18.48 4.05
C ASP A 376 11.37 -18.03 5.49
N ASN A 377 12.41 -17.20 5.65
CA ASN A 377 12.71 -16.58 6.95
C ASN A 377 11.54 -15.71 7.43
N LEU A 378 10.94 -14.90 6.55
CA LEU A 378 9.78 -14.08 6.91
C LEU A 378 8.58 -14.97 7.26
N ALA A 379 8.30 -15.96 6.42
CA ALA A 379 7.20 -16.88 6.62
C ALA A 379 7.28 -17.55 8.00
N LYS A 380 8.49 -17.95 8.40
CA LYS A 380 8.73 -18.48 9.74
C LYS A 380 8.37 -17.49 10.85
N GLN A 381 8.71 -16.21 10.71
CA GLN A 381 8.41 -15.20 11.75
C GLN A 381 6.92 -14.87 11.83
N TYR A 382 6.25 -14.69 10.68
CA TYR A 382 4.81 -14.39 10.63
C TYR A 382 3.92 -15.54 11.11
N ASN A 383 4.32 -16.78 10.84
CA ASN A 383 3.61 -17.96 11.34
C ASN A 383 3.89 -18.23 12.83
N ALA A 384 4.95 -17.65 13.40
CA ALA A 384 5.27 -17.74 14.83
C ALA A 384 4.62 -16.62 15.66
N THR A 385 3.90 -15.68 15.04
CA THR A 385 3.17 -14.61 15.73
C THR A 385 2.07 -15.18 16.62
N ASP A 386 2.11 -14.86 17.91
CA ASP A 386 1.06 -15.20 18.88
C ASP A 386 0.58 -13.93 19.59
N ILE A 387 -0.69 -13.59 19.38
CA ILE A 387 -1.37 -12.46 20.02
C ILE A 387 -2.56 -12.92 20.88
N SER A 388 -2.66 -14.22 21.18
CA SER A 388 -3.80 -14.80 21.91
C SER A 388 -3.96 -14.25 23.33
N GLY A 389 -2.90 -13.65 23.90
CA GLY A 389 -2.93 -12.98 25.20
C GLY A 389 -3.39 -11.52 25.17
N GLU A 390 -3.69 -10.94 24.00
CA GLU A 390 -4.20 -9.57 23.90
C GLU A 390 -5.70 -9.49 24.26
N THR A 391 -6.11 -8.38 24.85
CA THR A 391 -7.50 -8.17 25.26
C THR A 391 -8.42 -8.01 24.06
N SER A 392 -9.63 -8.54 24.19
CA SER A 392 -10.69 -8.35 23.20
C SER A 392 -11.15 -6.89 23.14
N MET A 393 -11.79 -6.50 22.04
CA MET A 393 -12.33 -5.15 21.84
C MET A 393 -13.29 -4.71 22.96
N ASN A 394 -14.07 -5.63 23.52
CA ASN A 394 -15.04 -5.34 24.57
C ASN A 394 -14.39 -5.06 25.92
N GLU A 395 -13.26 -5.72 26.20
CA GLU A 395 -12.51 -5.57 27.45
C GLU A 395 -11.46 -4.46 27.36
N PHE A 396 -11.00 -4.14 26.15
CA PHE A 396 -10.00 -3.10 25.94
C PHE A 396 -10.54 -1.71 26.30
N THR A 397 -9.84 -1.02 27.19
CA THR A 397 -10.06 0.40 27.48
C THR A 397 -8.77 1.13 27.19
N SER A 398 -8.83 2.18 26.36
CA SER A 398 -7.64 2.99 26.05
C SER A 398 -7.25 3.80 27.28
N ASP A 399 -5.99 3.68 27.68
CA ASP A 399 -5.33 4.58 28.63
C ASP A 399 -4.83 5.87 27.94
N ARG A 400 -4.78 5.88 26.61
CA ARG A 400 -4.40 7.04 25.78
C ARG A 400 -5.63 7.68 25.17
N VAL A 401 -6.14 8.71 25.83
CA VAL A 401 -7.38 9.41 25.41
C VAL A 401 -7.19 10.90 25.16
N THR A 402 -6.05 11.47 25.59
CA THR A 402 -5.75 12.89 25.44
C THR A 402 -4.96 13.11 24.16
N LEU A 403 -5.50 13.94 23.26
CA LEU A 403 -4.77 14.34 22.06
C LEU A 403 -3.50 15.12 22.45
N PRO A 404 -2.35 14.88 21.79
CA PRO A 404 -1.15 15.64 22.05
C PRO A 404 -1.34 17.09 21.59
N THR A 405 -0.65 18.01 22.25
CA THR A 405 -0.56 19.40 21.79
C THR A 405 0.24 19.46 20.47
N CYS A 406 -0.24 20.24 19.51
CA CYS A 406 0.50 20.43 18.27
C CYS A 406 1.88 21.07 18.51
N PRO A 407 2.94 20.59 17.85
CA PRO A 407 4.24 21.24 17.88
C PRO A 407 4.14 22.71 17.43
N THR A 408 5.03 23.56 17.95
CA THR A 408 5.09 24.98 17.57
C THR A 408 5.61 25.15 16.14
N GLY A 409 5.26 26.26 15.48
CA GLY A 409 5.72 26.57 14.12
C GLY A 409 4.82 26.04 13.00
N PHE A 410 3.78 25.27 13.33
CA PHE A 410 2.75 24.87 12.36
C PHE A 410 1.58 25.86 12.38
N PRO A 411 1.13 26.36 11.22
CA PRO A 411 -0.06 27.20 11.12
C PRO A 411 -1.31 26.39 11.44
N LYS A 412 -2.38 27.07 11.90
CA LYS A 412 -3.71 26.46 11.94
C LYS A 412 -4.21 26.27 10.52
N LEU A 413 -4.85 25.13 10.23
CA LEU A 413 -5.39 24.89 8.90
C LEU A 413 -6.47 25.93 8.53
N SER A 414 -7.23 26.40 9.52
CA SER A 414 -8.26 27.44 9.37
C SER A 414 -7.72 28.82 9.00
N GLU A 415 -6.43 29.08 9.22
CA GLU A 415 -5.77 30.35 8.91
C GLU A 415 -5.21 30.37 7.47
N ILE A 416 -5.20 29.23 6.79
CA ILE A 416 -4.72 29.07 5.41
C ILE A 416 -5.92 29.12 4.46
N THR A 417 -5.77 29.84 3.34
CA THR A 417 -6.73 29.77 2.22
C THR A 417 -6.32 28.62 1.30
N TRP A 418 -7.18 27.60 1.18
CA TRP A 418 -6.90 26.41 0.39
C TRP A 418 -7.53 26.47 -1.00
N VAL A 419 -6.76 26.17 -2.04
CA VAL A 419 -7.28 26.08 -3.41
C VAL A 419 -8.34 24.99 -3.52
N SER A 420 -8.16 23.86 -2.84
CA SER A 420 -9.10 22.74 -2.79
C SER A 420 -10.48 23.08 -2.19
N ASP A 421 -10.60 24.15 -1.39
CA ASP A 421 -11.89 24.60 -0.83
C ASP A 421 -12.82 25.18 -1.92
N GLN A 422 -12.27 25.60 -3.07
CA GLN A 422 -13.06 26.07 -4.21
C GLN A 422 -13.75 24.91 -4.97
N TYR A 423 -13.29 23.67 -4.75
CA TYR A 423 -13.79 22.49 -5.43
C TYR A 423 -14.81 21.78 -4.54
N ALA A 424 -16.03 21.61 -5.05
CA ALA A 424 -17.05 20.85 -4.34
C ALA A 424 -16.61 19.39 -4.17
N SER A 425 -16.91 18.81 -3.01
CA SER A 425 -16.77 17.36 -2.83
C SER A 425 -17.76 16.61 -3.72
N LEU A 426 -17.38 15.41 -4.13
CA LEU A 426 -18.23 14.49 -4.88
C LEU A 426 -19.53 14.20 -4.12
N ALA A 427 -20.59 13.89 -4.87
CA ALA A 427 -21.85 13.47 -4.25
C ALA A 427 -21.70 12.07 -3.66
N CYS A 428 -22.19 11.88 -2.44
CA CYS A 428 -22.28 10.56 -1.85
C CYS A 428 -23.25 9.67 -2.66
N PRO A 429 -22.94 8.38 -2.87
CA PRO A 429 -23.88 7.44 -3.48
C PRO A 429 -25.14 7.34 -2.60
N THR A 430 -26.30 7.07 -3.20
CA THR A 430 -27.58 6.96 -2.44
C THR A 430 -27.53 5.81 -1.42
N ALA A 431 -26.90 4.70 -1.78
CA ALA A 431 -26.56 3.59 -0.89
C ALA A 431 -25.42 2.78 -1.51
N MET A 432 -24.42 2.40 -0.71
CA MET A 432 -23.35 1.50 -1.11
C MET A 432 -23.50 0.20 -0.32
N GLN A 433 -23.85 -0.88 -1.02
CA GLN A 433 -23.84 -2.21 -0.41
C GLN A 433 -22.40 -2.70 -0.28
N ALA A 434 -22.12 -3.51 0.75
CA ALA A 434 -20.85 -4.21 0.82
C ALA A 434 -20.71 -5.13 -0.39
N TYR A 435 -19.56 -5.08 -1.05
CA TYR A 435 -19.29 -5.98 -2.15
C TYR A 435 -19.28 -7.42 -1.61
N THR A 436 -20.02 -8.31 -2.26
CA THR A 436 -20.11 -9.72 -1.83
C THR A 436 -19.42 -10.59 -2.88
N CYS A 437 -18.24 -11.09 -2.52
CA CYS A 437 -17.47 -12.01 -3.33
C CYS A 437 -18.22 -13.32 -3.55
N TYR A 438 -18.13 -13.86 -4.77
CA TYR A 438 -18.80 -15.10 -5.13
C TYR A 438 -18.34 -16.25 -4.21
N GLY A 439 -19.30 -17.02 -3.70
CA GLY A 439 -19.02 -18.16 -2.81
C GLY A 439 -18.53 -17.79 -1.42
N GLN A 440 -18.47 -16.49 -1.06
CA GLN A 440 -18.05 -16.04 0.26
C GLN A 440 -19.21 -15.36 1.02
N LYS A 441 -19.21 -15.51 2.34
CA LYS A 441 -20.21 -14.88 3.22
C LYS A 441 -20.13 -13.37 3.12
N SER A 442 -21.27 -12.70 2.99
CA SER A 442 -21.35 -11.23 3.01
C SER A 442 -21.00 -10.66 4.38
N SER A 443 -20.28 -9.53 4.40
CA SER A 443 -20.00 -8.75 5.61
C SER A 443 -21.14 -7.80 6.01
N GLY A 444 -22.30 -7.96 5.38
CA GLY A 444 -23.51 -7.19 5.69
C GLY A 444 -23.69 -5.98 4.77
N THR A 445 -24.49 -5.02 5.19
CA THR A 445 -24.76 -3.78 4.45
C THR A 445 -24.17 -2.59 5.19
N TRP A 446 -23.35 -1.78 4.52
CA TRP A 446 -22.79 -0.54 5.10
C TRP A 446 -23.86 0.53 5.32
N ALA A 447 -24.91 0.54 4.49
CA ALA A 447 -26.04 1.45 4.60
C ALA A 447 -27.37 0.75 4.33
N SER A 448 -28.43 1.20 5.00
CA SER A 448 -29.82 0.78 4.77
C SER A 448 -30.45 1.67 3.68
N GLY A 449 -30.38 1.24 2.42
CA GLY A 449 -31.00 1.93 1.29
C GLY A 449 -31.04 1.04 0.04
N SER A 450 -31.85 1.44 -0.96
CA SER A 450 -32.02 0.71 -2.24
C SER A 450 -30.81 0.92 -3.19
N GLY A 451 -29.61 0.61 -2.71
CA GLY A 451 -28.39 0.63 -3.53
C GLY A 451 -28.33 -0.60 -4.41
N SER A 452 -27.80 -0.46 -5.63
CA SER A 452 -27.51 -1.61 -6.48
C SER A 452 -26.33 -2.38 -5.89
N GLY A 453 -26.61 -3.42 -5.11
CA GLY A 453 -25.61 -4.43 -4.77
C GLY A 453 -25.06 -5.07 -6.03
N THR A 454 -23.74 -5.11 -6.15
CA THR A 454 -23.08 -5.97 -7.14
C THR A 454 -22.63 -7.23 -6.41
N VAL A 455 -23.21 -8.35 -6.80
CA VAL A 455 -22.77 -9.69 -6.40
C VAL A 455 -21.92 -10.20 -7.56
N ASP A 456 -20.78 -10.79 -7.24
CA ASP A 456 -19.94 -11.41 -8.24
C ASP A 456 -20.65 -12.64 -8.85
N ILE A 457 -20.63 -12.77 -10.18
CA ILE A 457 -21.29 -13.86 -10.92
C ILE A 457 -20.22 -14.92 -11.21
N PRO A 458 -20.50 -16.23 -11.08
CA PRO A 458 -19.50 -17.27 -11.30
C PRO A 458 -18.81 -17.15 -12.68
N PRO A 459 -17.50 -17.45 -12.79
CA PRO A 459 -16.83 -17.49 -14.08
C PRO A 459 -17.48 -18.56 -14.96
N SER A 460 -18.08 -18.15 -16.07
CA SER A 460 -18.63 -19.07 -17.05
C SER A 460 -17.48 -19.79 -17.75
N ASN A 461 -17.38 -21.12 -17.57
CA ASN A 461 -16.59 -21.98 -18.44
C ASN A 461 -17.17 -21.90 -19.87
N SER A 462 -16.67 -20.98 -20.69
CA SER A 462 -17.00 -20.92 -22.12
C SER A 462 -16.08 -21.85 -22.91
N SER A 463 -16.39 -23.14 -22.87
CA SER A 463 -16.07 -23.99 -24.02
C SER A 463 -16.92 -23.52 -25.20
N GLY A 464 -16.24 -23.16 -26.30
CA GLY A 464 -16.86 -22.51 -27.45
C GLY A 464 -17.96 -23.33 -28.11
N SER A 465 -18.99 -22.63 -28.55
CA SER A 465 -19.74 -22.94 -29.76
C SER A 465 -20.41 -21.66 -30.23
N ALA A 466 -20.17 -21.35 -31.50
CA ALA A 466 -20.83 -20.29 -32.23
C ALA A 466 -22.34 -20.55 -32.26
N ASP A 467 -23.14 -19.49 -32.10
CA ASP A 467 -24.32 -19.36 -32.94
C ASP A 467 -24.79 -17.90 -33.05
N THR A 468 -25.33 -17.67 -34.23
CA THR A 468 -25.62 -16.43 -34.94
C THR A 468 -26.90 -15.71 -34.50
N ASP A 469 -26.83 -14.38 -34.62
CA ASP A 469 -27.86 -13.44 -35.10
C ASP A 469 -29.06 -13.07 -34.20
N SER A 470 -29.15 -11.79 -33.81
CA SER A 470 -30.12 -10.86 -34.40
C SER A 470 -30.08 -9.46 -33.76
N SER A 471 -30.10 -8.49 -34.67
CA SER A 471 -30.20 -7.03 -34.57
C SER A 471 -31.06 -6.41 -33.46
N ASN A 472 -30.60 -5.28 -32.91
CA ASN A 472 -31.39 -4.05 -32.88
C ASN A 472 -30.52 -2.77 -32.80
N ASN A 473 -30.69 -1.93 -33.82
CA ASN A 473 -30.17 -0.56 -33.98
C ASN A 473 -30.74 0.40 -32.94
N VAL A 474 -29.92 1.34 -32.42
CA VAL A 474 -30.23 2.79 -32.37
C VAL A 474 -28.94 3.63 -32.43
N SER A 475 -28.72 4.20 -33.62
CA SER A 475 -28.26 5.55 -33.98
C SER A 475 -27.13 6.27 -33.24
N SER A 476 -25.98 6.29 -33.90
CA SER A 476 -24.91 7.31 -33.82
C SER A 476 -25.23 8.55 -34.66
N SER A 477 -24.94 9.75 -34.15
CA SER A 477 -24.81 10.98 -34.96
C SER A 477 -23.35 11.42 -34.98
N ALA A 478 -22.77 11.44 -36.18
CA ALA A 478 -21.44 11.93 -36.48
C ALA A 478 -21.44 13.45 -36.66
N ILE A 479 -20.34 14.11 -36.30
CA ILE A 479 -19.91 15.37 -36.93
C ILE A 479 -18.43 15.23 -37.30
N THR A 480 -18.17 15.63 -38.53
CA THR A 480 -17.05 15.41 -39.43
C THR A 480 -15.81 16.27 -39.16
N ASP A 481 -14.67 15.68 -39.54
CA ASP A 481 -13.38 16.32 -39.82
C ASP A 481 -13.46 17.53 -40.76
N VAL A 482 -12.55 18.49 -40.56
CA VAL A 482 -11.96 19.30 -41.64
C VAL A 482 -10.46 19.40 -41.40
N ASP A 483 -9.72 18.73 -42.28
CA ASP A 483 -8.29 18.88 -42.51
C ASP A 483 -8.06 19.96 -43.58
N SER A 484 -7.03 20.79 -43.42
CA SER A 484 -6.46 21.56 -44.52
C SER A 484 -5.02 21.98 -44.22
N SER A 485 -4.10 21.31 -44.90
CA SER A 485 -2.71 21.67 -45.11
C SER A 485 -2.56 22.84 -46.08
N ASN A 486 -1.59 23.73 -45.87
CA ASN A 486 -0.66 24.12 -46.93
C ASN A 486 0.61 24.85 -46.44
N SER A 487 1.69 24.58 -47.16
CA SER A 487 3.07 25.04 -47.03
C SER A 487 3.33 26.45 -47.54
N SER A 488 4.35 27.14 -47.00
CA SER A 488 5.29 27.95 -47.80
C SER A 488 6.52 28.41 -47.01
N SER A 489 7.66 28.42 -47.71
CA SER A 489 9.04 28.64 -47.29
C SER A 489 9.54 30.09 -47.45
N ALA A 490 10.64 30.39 -46.72
CA ALA A 490 11.84 31.16 -47.11
C ALA A 490 12.12 32.56 -46.47
N SER A 491 13.28 32.61 -45.78
CA SER A 491 14.36 33.63 -45.75
C SER A 491 14.07 35.06 -45.26
N ALA A 492 14.98 35.85 -44.67
CA ALA A 492 16.26 35.71 -43.94
C ALA A 492 16.72 37.18 -43.68
N THR A 493 17.13 37.55 -42.46
CA THR A 493 18.09 38.67 -42.26
C THR A 493 18.80 38.60 -40.90
N THR A 494 20.08 38.21 -41.00
CA THR A 494 21.32 38.52 -40.25
C THR A 494 21.33 39.47 -39.03
N GLY A 495 22.11 39.07 -38.00
CA GLY A 495 22.61 39.96 -36.94
C GLY A 495 23.52 39.33 -35.86
N THR A 496 24.68 38.80 -36.25
CA THR A 496 25.99 38.75 -35.51
C THR A 496 26.20 37.97 -34.18
N THR A 497 26.98 36.88 -34.29
CA THR A 497 28.18 36.44 -33.50
C THR A 497 28.07 36.25 -31.97
N ASN A 498 28.29 35.07 -31.38
CA ASN A 498 29.52 34.25 -31.39
C ASN A 498 29.27 32.73 -31.22
N THR A 499 30.02 31.94 -32.00
CA THR A 499 30.24 30.47 -31.94
C THR A 499 31.24 30.11 -30.81
N CYS A 500 31.34 28.90 -30.22
CA CYS A 500 31.45 27.55 -30.79
C CYS A 500 31.13 26.48 -29.71
N GLY A 501 30.66 25.31 -30.14
CA GLY A 501 30.83 24.05 -29.39
C GLY A 501 29.68 23.05 -29.50
N GLU A 502 29.49 22.44 -30.67
CA GLU A 502 28.72 21.20 -30.79
C GLU A 502 29.44 20.03 -30.10
N THR A 503 28.76 19.36 -29.16
CA THR A 503 28.77 17.90 -29.06
C THR A 503 27.40 17.43 -28.60
N SER A 504 26.73 16.72 -29.49
CA SER A 504 25.54 15.91 -29.20
C SER A 504 25.90 14.85 -28.16
N GLN A 505 25.37 14.98 -26.95
CA GLN A 505 25.32 13.90 -25.97
C GLN A 505 23.92 13.89 -25.33
N PHE A 506 23.24 12.77 -25.53
CA PHE A 506 22.09 12.33 -24.74
C PHE A 506 22.39 12.49 -23.24
N LEU A 507 21.75 13.44 -22.57
CA LEU A 507 21.67 13.43 -21.10
C LEU A 507 20.58 12.45 -20.69
N THR A 508 21.00 11.20 -20.52
CA THR A 508 20.38 10.22 -19.64
C THR A 508 20.57 10.75 -18.21
N LEU A 509 19.58 11.42 -17.64
CA LEU A 509 19.62 11.83 -16.23
C LEU A 509 19.24 10.62 -15.37
N LEU A 510 20.25 9.92 -14.88
CA LEU A 510 20.13 8.89 -13.85
C LEU A 510 19.54 9.51 -12.58
N TRP A 511 18.47 8.92 -12.04
CA TRP A 511 18.05 9.13 -10.66
C TRP A 511 18.12 7.82 -9.89
N VAL A 512 19.01 7.82 -8.89
CA VAL A 512 19.22 6.78 -7.90
C VAL A 512 18.13 6.96 -6.85
N ILE A 513 17.35 5.92 -6.61
CA ILE A 513 16.47 5.83 -5.45
C ILE A 513 17.36 5.94 -4.21
N SER A 514 17.20 7.03 -3.46
CA SER A 514 17.75 7.19 -2.13
C SER A 514 16.90 6.39 -1.16
N SER A 515 17.04 5.06 -1.19
CA SER A 515 16.64 4.25 -0.05
C SER A 515 17.65 4.52 1.05
N ALA A 516 17.17 5.09 2.15
CA ALA A 516 17.87 5.17 3.43
C ALA A 516 19.35 5.59 3.33
N GLN A 517 19.62 6.89 3.43
CA GLN A 517 20.89 7.29 4.04
C GLN A 517 20.92 6.68 5.45
N ILE A 518 21.87 5.76 5.64
CA ILE A 518 22.63 5.69 6.88
C ILE A 518 23.31 7.05 7.07
#